data_AF-A0A9D7N627-F1
#
_entry.id   AF-A0A9D7N627-F1
#
_cell.length_a   1.000
_cell.length_b   1.000
_cell.length_c   1.000
_cell.angle_alpha   90.00
_cell.angle_beta   90.00
_cell.angle_gamma   90.00
#
_symmetry.space_group_name_H-M   'P 1'
#
loop_
_entity.id
_entity.type
_entity.pdbx_description
1 polymer ?
#
loop_
_entity_poly.entity_id
_entity_poly.type
_entity_poly.pdbx_seq_one_letter_code
_entity_poly.pdbx_strand_id
1 'polypeptide(L)'
;MSDAALLDALLAAVLCAVVLLVASLATGLLRRRRAHLLTVALFVPALFIAVFLAERYGRRFEFDPVWLEIHLSLAWSAVISLAGPVVSGILSLKRVRPHPAHRILALLFTALAVAAVVTGTIMIAGARRI
;
A
#
# COMPACT_ATOMS: atom_id res chain seq x y z
N MET A 1 10.37 21.58 6.29
CA MET A 1 11.14 20.39 5.91
C MET A 1 11.68 20.63 4.50
N SER A 2 12.97 20.40 4.27
CA SER A 2 13.57 20.54 2.93
C SER A 2 13.03 19.47 1.99
N ASP A 3 13.17 19.69 0.67
CA ASP A 3 12.75 18.72 -0.34
C ASP A 3 13.47 17.38 -0.22
N ALA A 4 14.77 17.42 0.10
CA ALA A 4 15.57 16.22 0.37
C ALA A 4 15.01 15.44 1.57
N ALA A 5 14.76 16.13 2.70
CA ALA A 5 14.20 15.48 3.89
C ALA A 5 12.79 14.90 3.66
N LEU A 6 11.97 15.56 2.82
CA LEU A 6 10.65 15.03 2.45
C LEU A 6 10.77 13.78 1.57
N LEU A 7 11.68 13.78 0.60
CA LEU A 7 11.95 12.64 -0.26
C LEU A 7 12.46 11.45 0.55
N ASP A 8 13.43 11.67 1.45
CA ASP A 8 13.99 10.62 2.32
C ASP A 8 12.90 10.02 3.21
N ALA A 9 12.04 10.86 3.81
CA ALA A 9 10.92 10.40 4.62
C ALA A 9 9.90 9.60 3.79
N LEU A 10 9.60 10.04 2.56
CA LEU A 10 8.71 9.33 1.65
C LEU A 10 9.28 7.95 1.29
N LEU A 11 10.54 7.89 0.88
CA LEU A 11 11.21 6.63 0.52
C LEU A 11 11.25 5.66 1.72
N ALA A 12 11.57 6.16 2.91
CA ALA A 12 11.56 5.35 4.13
C ALA A 12 10.15 4.82 4.44
N ALA A 13 9.11 5.64 4.33
CA ALA A 13 7.73 5.24 4.56
C ALA A 13 7.25 4.20 3.55
N VAL A 14 7.53 4.40 2.26
CA VAL A 14 7.21 3.43 1.19
C VAL A 14 7.94 2.12 1.41
N LEU A 15 9.25 2.16 1.70
CA LEU A 15 10.04 0.95 1.96
C LEU A 15 9.51 0.19 3.19
N CYS A 16 9.19 0.91 4.26
CA CYS A 16 8.59 0.34 5.47
C CYS A 16 7.25 -0.34 5.15
N ALA A 17 6.37 0.32 4.41
CA ALA A 17 5.09 -0.23 3.99
C ALA A 17 5.28 -1.49 3.11
N VAL A 18 6.22 -1.49 2.17
CA VAL A 18 6.54 -2.65 1.33
C VAL A 18 7.06 -3.82 2.16
N VAL A 19 8.01 -3.57 3.07
CA VAL A 19 8.56 -4.61 3.96
C VAL A 19 7.46 -5.21 4.83
N LEU A 20 6.59 -4.38 5.41
CA LEU A 20 5.47 -4.84 6.23
C LEU A 20 4.43 -5.61 5.41
N LEU A 21 4.15 -5.20 4.18
CA LEU A 21 3.28 -5.94 3.26
C LEU A 21 3.86 -7.32 2.97
N VAL A 22 5.13 -7.41 2.57
CA VAL A 22 5.83 -8.68 2.31
C VAL A 22 5.83 -9.57 3.56
N ALA A 23 6.14 -9.00 4.72
CA ALA A 23 6.11 -9.73 5.99
C ALA A 23 4.69 -10.24 6.32
N SER A 24 3.65 -9.46 6.04
CA SER A 24 2.25 -9.86 6.26
C SER A 24 1.84 -11.02 5.34
N LEU A 25 2.28 -11.01 4.07
CA LEU A 25 2.03 -12.08 3.13
C LEU A 25 2.79 -13.35 3.55
N ALA A 26 4.08 -13.23 3.86
CA ALA A 26 4.91 -14.36 4.28
C ALA A 26 4.36 -15.01 5.56
N THR A 27 4.07 -14.22 6.59
CA THR A 27 3.51 -14.73 7.85
C THR A 27 2.10 -15.31 7.68
N GLY A 28 1.29 -14.77 6.76
CA GLY A 28 0.00 -15.32 6.38
C GLY A 28 0.11 -16.69 5.71
N LEU A 29 1.04 -16.84 4.76
CA LEU A 29 1.33 -18.11 4.08
C LEU A 29 1.89 -19.16 5.03
N LEU A 30 2.74 -18.75 5.99
CA LEU A 30 3.28 -19.58 7.06
C LEU A 30 2.27 -19.89 8.17
N ARG A 31 1.01 -19.42 8.06
CA ARG A 31 -0.06 -19.60 9.06
C ARG A 31 0.29 -19.06 10.45
N ARG A 32 1.22 -18.11 10.55
CA ARG A 32 1.63 -17.45 11.80
C ARG A 32 0.69 -16.30 12.15
N ARG A 33 -0.53 -16.64 12.59
CA ARG A 33 -1.64 -15.68 12.80
C ARG A 33 -1.27 -14.43 13.62
N ARG A 34 -0.56 -14.59 14.75
CA ARG A 34 -0.16 -13.44 15.60
C ARG A 34 0.79 -12.49 14.85
N ALA A 35 1.79 -13.05 14.17
CA ALA A 35 2.75 -12.27 13.40
C ALA A 35 2.05 -11.57 12.21
N HIS A 36 1.17 -12.29 11.50
CA HIS A 36 0.36 -11.72 10.43
C HIS A 36 -0.46 -10.51 10.90
N LEU A 37 -1.22 -10.66 11.99
CA LEU A 37 -2.02 -9.56 12.53
C LEU A 37 -1.17 -8.37 12.96
N LEU A 38 -0.03 -8.61 13.62
CA LEU A 38 0.90 -7.55 14.01
C LEU A 38 1.44 -6.81 12.77
N THR A 39 1.90 -7.54 11.75
CA THR A 39 2.42 -6.93 10.53
C THR A 39 1.36 -6.15 9.75
N VAL A 40 0.11 -6.64 9.70
CA VAL A 40 -1.02 -5.91 9.10
C VAL A 40 -1.34 -4.64 9.89
N ALA A 41 -1.38 -4.73 11.23
CA ALA A 41 -1.66 -3.59 12.10
C ALA A 41 -0.59 -2.49 12.00
N LEU A 42 0.66 -2.85 11.72
CA LEU A 42 1.75 -1.91 11.44
C LEU A 42 1.74 -1.41 9.99
N PHE A 43 1.37 -2.26 9.03
CA PHE A 43 1.32 -1.94 7.61
C PHE A 43 0.34 -0.80 7.31
N VAL A 44 -0.86 -0.87 7.87
CA VAL A 44 -1.92 0.13 7.62
C VAL A 44 -1.46 1.56 7.94
N PRO A 45 -0.96 1.88 9.15
CA PRO A 45 -0.48 3.23 9.44
C PRO A 45 0.75 3.61 8.61
N ALA A 46 1.67 2.68 8.33
CA ALA A 46 2.82 2.95 7.45
C ALA A 46 2.37 3.35 6.03
N LEU A 47 1.35 2.67 5.49
CA LEU A 47 0.74 3.01 4.21
C LEU A 47 0.11 4.41 4.23
N PHE A 48 -0.66 4.74 5.27
CA PHE A 48 -1.24 6.09 5.41
C PHE A 48 -0.18 7.19 5.48
N ILE A 49 0.91 6.95 6.21
CA ILE A 49 2.05 7.88 6.28
C ILE A 49 2.69 8.05 4.89
N ALA A 50 2.91 6.94 4.16
CA ALA A 50 3.47 6.98 2.82
C ALA A 50 2.58 7.79 1.85
N VAL A 51 1.26 7.57 1.87
CA VAL A 51 0.29 8.32 1.06
C VAL A 51 0.31 9.81 1.40
N PHE A 52 0.30 10.16 2.68
CA PHE A 52 0.36 11.55 3.13
C PHE A 52 1.64 12.27 2.66
N LEU A 53 2.79 11.60 2.78
CA LEU A 53 4.07 12.15 2.31
C LEU A 53 4.13 12.23 0.79
N ALA A 54 3.56 11.25 0.08
CA ALA A 54 3.51 11.23 -1.38
C ALA A 54 2.67 12.39 -1.91
N GLU A 55 1.51 12.65 -1.31
CA GLU A 55 0.67 13.81 -1.66
C GLU A 55 1.44 15.12 -1.42
N ARG A 56 2.08 15.26 -0.26
CA ARG A 56 2.87 16.46 0.07
C ARG A 56 4.03 16.66 -0.90
N TYR A 57 4.73 15.60 -1.27
CA TYR A 57 5.84 15.64 -2.22
C TYR A 57 5.34 15.97 -3.62
N GLY A 58 4.26 15.32 -4.06
CA GLY A 58 3.70 15.46 -5.40
C GLY A 58 3.15 16.86 -5.72
N ARG A 59 2.72 17.64 -4.72
CA ARG A 59 2.32 19.05 -4.92
C ARG A 59 3.41 19.97 -5.48
N ARG A 60 4.67 19.50 -5.57
CA ARG A 60 5.81 20.24 -6.14
C ARG A 60 6.06 19.94 -7.62
N PHE A 61 5.24 19.07 -8.23
CA PHE A 61 5.48 18.57 -9.56
C PHE A 61 4.24 18.71 -10.44
N GLU A 62 4.48 19.02 -11.70
CA GLU A 62 3.57 18.80 -12.81
C GLU A 62 3.74 17.35 -13.30
N PHE A 63 2.63 16.63 -13.33
CA PHE A 63 2.58 15.26 -13.80
C PHE A 63 1.95 15.18 -15.19
N ASP A 64 2.37 14.20 -15.97
CA ASP A 64 1.63 13.79 -17.15
C ASP A 64 0.22 13.33 -16.73
N PRO A 65 -0.85 13.86 -17.34
CA PRO A 65 -2.21 13.61 -16.91
C PRO A 65 -2.63 12.15 -17.06
N VAL A 66 -2.12 11.45 -18.08
CA VAL A 66 -2.45 10.03 -18.33
C VAL A 66 -1.85 9.15 -17.24
N TRP A 67 -0.57 9.36 -16.92
CA TRP A 67 0.08 8.60 -15.85
C TRP A 67 -0.50 8.91 -14.47
N LEU A 68 -0.88 10.16 -14.22
CA LEU A 68 -1.56 10.55 -12.99
C LEU A 68 -2.92 9.86 -12.84
N GLU A 69 -3.74 9.86 -13.89
CA GLU A 69 -5.04 9.19 -13.88
C GLU A 69 -4.90 7.68 -13.63
N ILE A 70 -4.02 7.01 -14.38
CA ILE A 70 -3.74 5.58 -14.21
C ILE A 70 -3.29 5.27 -12.77
N HIS A 71 -2.35 6.05 -12.24
CA HIS A 71 -1.87 5.88 -10.87
C HIS A 71 -2.99 6.04 -9.85
N LEU A 72 -3.78 7.12 -9.96
CA LEU A 72 -4.87 7.40 -9.03
C LEU A 72 -5.98 6.34 -9.10
N SER A 73 -6.36 5.86 -10.28
CA SER A 73 -7.35 4.79 -10.44
C SER A 73 -6.89 3.50 -9.75
N LEU A 74 -5.62 3.13 -9.90
CA LEU A 74 -5.03 1.97 -9.23
C LEU A 74 -4.93 2.16 -7.72
N ALA A 75 -4.46 3.33 -7.27
CA ALA A 75 -4.32 3.66 -5.86
C ALA A 75 -5.68 3.65 -5.13
N TRP A 76 -6.71 4.29 -5.71
CA TRP A 76 -8.06 4.26 -5.15
C TRP A 76 -8.66 2.86 -5.14
N SER A 77 -8.48 2.10 -6.22
CA SER A 77 -8.91 0.70 -6.28
C SER A 77 -8.23 -0.14 -5.19
N ALA A 78 -6.93 0.05 -4.96
CA ALA A 78 -6.20 -0.61 -3.90
C ALA A 78 -6.78 -0.24 -2.52
N VAL A 79 -6.96 1.05 -2.23
CA VAL A 79 -7.52 1.53 -0.94
C VAL A 79 -8.92 0.97 -0.70
N ILE A 80 -9.81 0.99 -1.69
CA ILE A 80 -11.16 0.41 -1.57
C ILE A 80 -11.07 -1.11 -1.35
N SER A 81 -10.23 -1.79 -2.13
CA SER A 81 -10.08 -3.23 -2.05
C SER A 81 -9.51 -3.71 -0.71
N LEU A 82 -8.73 -2.88 0.01
CA LEU A 82 -8.19 -3.16 1.35
C LEU A 82 -9.28 -3.48 2.38
N ALA A 83 -10.49 -2.93 2.22
CA ALA A 83 -11.61 -3.25 3.11
C ALA A 83 -11.94 -4.75 3.07
N GLY A 84 -11.84 -5.40 1.91
CA GLY A 84 -12.09 -6.83 1.71
C GLY A 84 -11.25 -7.76 2.60
N PRO A 85 -9.90 -7.77 2.48
CA PRO A 85 -9.03 -8.57 3.33
C PRO A 85 -9.13 -8.19 4.81
N VAL A 86 -9.34 -6.91 5.16
CA VAL A 86 -9.52 -6.49 6.56
C VAL A 86 -10.81 -7.09 7.14
N VAL A 87 -11.95 -6.88 6.50
CA VAL A 87 -13.25 -7.39 6.97
C VAL A 87 -13.25 -8.92 7.01
N SER A 88 -12.82 -9.58 5.93
CA SER A 88 -12.72 -11.05 5.89
C SER A 88 -11.70 -11.61 6.90
N GLY A 89 -10.64 -10.86 7.21
CA GLY A 89 -9.67 -11.18 8.25
C GLY A 89 -10.28 -11.12 9.65
N ILE A 90 -11.00 -10.04 9.96
CA ILE A 90 -11.75 -9.88 11.23
C ILE A 90 -12.78 -11.00 11.40
N LEU A 91 -13.55 -11.30 10.36
CA LEU A 91 -14.52 -12.41 10.37
C LEU A 91 -13.84 -13.77 10.58
N SER A 92 -12.62 -13.94 10.07
CA SER A 92 -11.81 -15.13 10.29
C SER A 92 -11.29 -15.25 11.72
N LEU A 93 -11.25 -14.15 12.50
CA LEU A 93 -10.73 -14.21 13.87
C LEU A 93 -11.60 -15.09 14.78
N LYS A 94 -12.90 -15.14 14.51
CA LYS A 94 -13.89 -15.91 15.27
C LYS A 94 -14.04 -17.36 14.78
N ARG A 95 -13.37 -17.73 13.68
CA ARG A 95 -13.51 -19.05 13.04
C ARG A 95 -12.25 -19.90 13.25
N VAL A 96 -12.43 -21.22 13.29
CA VAL A 96 -11.33 -22.19 13.31
C VAL A 96 -10.58 -22.20 11.96
N ARG A 97 -11.30 -21.92 10.86
CA ARG A 97 -10.76 -21.85 9.51
C ARG A 97 -10.87 -20.42 8.93
N PRO A 98 -9.87 -19.96 8.16
CA PRO A 98 -9.94 -18.65 7.51
C PRO A 98 -11.09 -18.59 6.51
N HIS A 99 -11.64 -17.38 6.33
CA HIS A 99 -12.68 -17.13 5.35
C HIS A 99 -12.15 -17.44 3.94
N PRO A 100 -12.86 -18.23 3.11
CA PRO A 100 -12.35 -18.68 1.81
C PRO A 100 -12.01 -17.51 0.88
N ALA A 101 -12.77 -16.41 0.96
CA ALA A 101 -12.50 -15.21 0.17
C ALA A 101 -11.29 -14.39 0.63
N HIS A 102 -10.78 -14.57 1.86
CA HIS A 102 -9.72 -13.70 2.41
C HIS A 102 -8.46 -13.72 1.53
N ARG A 103 -8.04 -14.90 1.08
CA ARG A 103 -6.86 -15.06 0.23
C ARG A 103 -7.01 -14.36 -1.12
N ILE A 104 -8.18 -14.47 -1.74
CA ILE A 104 -8.46 -13.87 -3.04
C ILE A 104 -8.48 -12.34 -2.91
N LEU A 105 -9.16 -11.82 -1.89
CA LEU A 105 -9.24 -10.39 -1.62
C LEU A 105 -7.87 -9.79 -1.28
N ALA A 106 -7.05 -10.49 -0.49
CA ALA A 106 -5.69 -10.08 -0.18
C ALA A 106 -4.79 -10.07 -1.41
N LEU A 107 -4.92 -11.06 -2.31
CA LEU A 107 -4.17 -11.10 -3.56
C LEU A 107 -4.56 -9.96 -4.50
N LEU A 108 -5.86 -9.69 -4.65
CA LEU A 108 -6.36 -8.57 -5.45
C LEU A 108 -5.82 -7.23 -4.91
N PHE A 109 -5.94 -7.00 -3.60
CA PHE A 109 -5.37 -5.81 -2.95
C PHE A 109 -3.87 -5.69 -3.23
N THR A 110 -3.12 -6.77 -3.05
CA THR A 110 -1.67 -6.78 -3.25
C THR A 110 -1.30 -6.46 -4.69
N ALA A 111 -2.00 -7.04 -5.68
CA ALA A 111 -1.76 -6.78 -7.09
C ALA A 111 -2.02 -5.31 -7.44
N LEU A 112 -3.13 -4.74 -6.96
CA LEU A 112 -3.45 -3.32 -7.16
C LEU A 112 -2.43 -2.40 -6.49
N ALA A 113 -2.01 -2.71 -5.27
CA ALA A 113 -1.00 -1.93 -4.55
C ALA A 113 0.37 -1.95 -5.27
N VAL A 114 0.81 -3.13 -5.74
CA VAL A 114 2.05 -3.26 -6.53
C VAL A 114 1.93 -2.46 -7.82
N ALA A 115 0.80 -2.57 -8.55
CA ALA A 115 0.57 -1.80 -9.76
C ALA A 115 0.61 -0.28 -9.49
N ALA A 116 -0.01 0.19 -8.40
CA ALA A 116 0.00 1.59 -8.01
C ALA A 116 1.42 2.11 -7.68
N VAL A 117 2.26 1.29 -7.02
CA VAL A 117 3.67 1.63 -6.74
C VAL A 117 4.47 1.74 -8.04
N VAL A 118 4.30 0.78 -8.95
CA VAL A 118 4.98 0.79 -10.26
C VAL A 118 4.57 2.04 -11.06
N THR A 119 3.27 2.32 -11.20
CA THR A 119 2.80 3.48 -11.95
C THR A 119 3.15 4.80 -11.28
N GLY A 120 3.16 4.87 -9.95
CA GLY A 120 3.63 6.04 -9.21
C GLY A 120 5.11 6.32 -9.45
N THR A 121 5.93 5.28 -9.54
CA THR A 121 7.36 5.41 -9.87
C THR A 121 7.56 5.94 -11.29
N ILE A 122 6.80 5.41 -12.27
CA ILE A 122 6.82 5.88 -13.66
C ILE A 122 6.38 7.35 -13.75
N MET A 123 5.29 7.70 -13.07
CA MET A 123 4.74 9.05 -13.02
C MET A 123 5.76 10.06 -12.46
N ILE A 124 6.44 9.72 -11.36
CA ILE A 124 7.47 10.59 -10.75
C ILE A 124 8.70 10.71 -11.66
N ALA A 125 9.13 9.63 -12.31
CA ALA A 125 10.28 9.66 -13.20
C ALA A 125 10.10 10.59 -14.42
N GLY A 126 8.85 10.76 -14.88
CA GLY A 126 8.48 11.69 -15.96
C GLY A 126 8.06 13.09 -15.49
N ALA A 127 8.07 13.35 -14.18
CA ALA A 127 7.51 14.58 -13.63
C ALA A 127 8.44 15.80 -13.79
N ARG A 128 7.84 16.98 -13.95
CA ARG A 128 8.57 18.26 -13.96
C ARG A 128 8.33 19.01 -12.66
N ARG A 129 9.38 19.59 -12.07
CA ARG A 129 9.23 20.45 -10.88
C ARG A 129 8.54 21.76 -11.25
N ILE A 130 7.69 22.25 -10.36
CA ILE A 130 7.04 23.58 -10.39
C ILE A 130 7.88 24.57 -9.60
#